data_AF-A0A2S6U4E3-F1
#
_entry.id   AF-A0A2S6U4E3-F1
#
_cell.length_a   1.000
_cell.length_b   1.000
_cell.length_c   1.000
_cell.angle_alpha   90.00
_cell.angle_beta   90.00
_cell.angle_gamma   90.00
#
_symmetry.space_group_name_H-M   'P 1'
#
loop_
_entity.id
_entity.type
_entity.pdbx_description
1 polymer ?
#
loop_
_entity_poly.entity_id
_entity_poly.type
_entity_poly.pdbx_seq_one_letter_code
_entity_poly.pdbx_strand_id
1 'polypeptide(L)' 'RAQQQDKSLEQIQQEAVEAEGIRRLGRPEDVSELVAFLCSPEARHIHGGGISIDGGGAKGYY' A
#
# COMPACT_ATOMS: atom_id res chain seq x y z
N ARG A 1 12.57 -4.20 -24.93
CA ARG A 1 11.66 -4.43 -23.78
C ARG A 1 10.52 -5.29 -24.30
N ALA A 2 10.86 -6.53 -24.61
CA ALA A 2 10.13 -7.42 -25.48
C ALA A 2 9.46 -8.52 -24.65
N GLN A 3 8.33 -9.00 -25.19
CA GLN A 3 7.42 -10.04 -24.67
C GLN A 3 6.40 -9.50 -23.65
N GLN A 4 5.25 -9.04 -24.16
CA GLN A 4 3.99 -9.14 -23.43
C GLN A 4 3.84 -10.63 -23.06
N GLN A 5 4.00 -10.93 -21.78
CA GLN A 5 3.90 -12.27 -21.25
C GLN A 5 2.44 -12.73 -21.37
N ASP A 6 2.21 -13.98 -21.78
CA ASP A 6 0.90 -14.69 -21.72
C ASP A 6 0.46 -14.91 -20.26
N LYS A 7 0.46 -13.84 -19.45
CA LYS A 7 0.14 -13.90 -18.03
C LYS A 7 -1.24 -13.30 -17.79
N SER A 8 -2.03 -14.00 -16.99
CA SER A 8 -3.30 -13.48 -16.50
C SER A 8 -3.07 -12.29 -15.56
N LEU A 9 -4.12 -11.48 -15.38
CA LEU A 9 -4.09 -10.39 -14.40
C LEU A 9 -3.73 -10.89 -12.99
N GLU A 10 -4.22 -12.07 -12.63
CA GLU A 10 -3.94 -12.70 -11.34
C GLU A 10 -2.46 -13.04 -11.19
N GLN A 11 -1.83 -13.58 -12.24
CA GLN A 11 -0.39 -13.88 -12.23
C GLN A 11 0.44 -12.60 -12.07
N ILE A 12 0.06 -11.53 -12.76
CA ILE A 12 0.74 -10.23 -12.63
C ILE A 12 0.60 -9.68 -11.21
N GLN A 13 -0.59 -9.78 -10.61
CA GLN A 13 -0.82 -9.33 -9.25
C GLN A 13 -0.03 -10.15 -8.23
N GLN A 14 0.00 -11.47 -8.40
CA GLN A 14 0.75 -12.38 -7.53
C GLN A 14 2.25 -12.11 -7.59
N GLU A 15 2.81 -11.93 -8.79
CA GLU A 15 4.22 -11.58 -8.97
C GLU A 15 4.57 -10.23 -8.34
N ALA A 16 3.67 -9.23 -8.43
CA ALA A 16 3.87 -7.95 -7.77
C ALA A 16 3.89 -8.09 -6.24
N VAL A 17 2.98 -8.88 -5.67
CA VAL A 17 2.91 -9.16 -4.23
C VAL A 17 4.19 -9.84 -3.75
N GLU A 18 4.67 -10.84 -4.49
CA GLU A 18 5.91 -11.55 -4.19
C GLU A 18 7.14 -10.66 -4.30
N ALA A 19 7.23 -9.82 -5.35
CA ALA A 19 8.35 -8.92 -5.57
C ALA A 19 8.48 -7.86 -4.46
N GLU A 20 7.36 -7.30 -4.00
CA GLU A 20 7.31 -6.31 -2.93
C GLU A 20 7.42 -6.95 -1.52
N GLY A 21 7.31 -8.28 -1.40
CA GLY A 21 7.38 -8.98 -0.11
C GLY A 21 6.19 -8.69 0.80
N ILE A 22 5.08 -8.24 0.23
CA ILE A 22 3.84 -7.92 0.95
C ILE A 22 2.88 -9.09 0.91
N ARG A 23 1.86 -9.10 1.79
CA ARG A 23 0.88 -10.21 1.87
C ARG A 23 -0.22 -10.12 0.82
N ARG A 24 -0.52 -8.92 0.32
CA ARG A 24 -1.54 -8.62 -0.70
C ARG A 24 -1.34 -7.22 -1.26
N LEU A 25 -1.94 -6.95 -2.40
CA LEU A 25 -2.11 -5.58 -2.89
C LEU A 25 -3.02 -4.78 -1.95
N GLY A 26 -2.66 -3.52 -1.74
CA GLY A 26 -3.49 -2.58 -0.98
C GLY A 26 -4.84 -2.36 -1.66
N ARG A 27 -5.84 -2.05 -0.84
CA ARG A 27 -7.18 -1.67 -1.29
C ARG A 27 -7.42 -0.20 -1.00
N PRO A 28 -8.37 0.45 -1.69
CA PRO A 28 -8.74 1.84 -1.40
C PRO A 28 -9.06 2.07 0.08
N GLU A 29 -9.64 1.08 0.74
CA GLU A 29 -10.02 1.13 2.15
C GLU A 29 -8.80 1.25 3.08
N ASP A 30 -7.66 0.67 2.71
CA ASP A 30 -6.43 0.77 3.51
C ASP A 30 -5.97 2.23 3.65
N VAL A 31 -6.26 3.07 2.65
CA VAL A 31 -5.97 4.52 2.68
C VAL A 31 -7.11 5.31 3.31
N SER A 32 -8.36 5.06 2.90
CA SER A 32 -9.50 5.88 3.33
C SER A 32 -9.75 5.79 4.83
N GLU A 33 -9.54 4.64 5.45
CA GLU A 33 -9.73 4.47 6.89
C GLU A 33 -8.70 5.28 7.70
N LEU A 34 -7.42 5.32 7.28
CA LEU A 34 -6.43 6.17 7.93
C LEU A 34 -6.78 7.65 7.75
N VAL A 35 -7.20 8.05 6.55
CA VAL A 35 -7.63 9.43 6.28
C VAL A 35 -8.81 9.81 7.18
N ALA A 36 -9.82 8.94 7.30
CA ALA A 36 -10.96 9.17 8.17
C ALA A 36 -10.54 9.36 9.64
N PHE A 37 -9.60 8.53 10.13
CA PHE A 37 -9.02 8.71 11.46
C PHE A 37 -8.26 10.03 11.60
N LEU A 38 -7.41 10.39 10.64
CA LEU A 38 -6.63 11.63 10.71
C LEU A 38 -7.51 12.90 10.69
N CYS A 39 -8.68 12.83 10.05
CA CYS A 39 -9.67 13.91 10.06
C CYS A 39 -10.54 13.94 11.32
N SER A 40 -10.42 12.95 12.21
CA SER A 40 -11.23 12.85 13.43
C SER A 40 -10.67 13.70 14.60
N PRO A 41 -11.50 14.08 15.60
CA PRO A 41 -11.05 14.78 16.81
C PRO A 41 -9.98 14.04 17.63
N GLU A 42 -9.91 12.73 17.50
CA GLU A 42 -8.95 11.85 18.15
C GLU A 42 -7.52 12.10 17.66
N ALA A 43 -7.36 12.48 16.39
CA ALA A 43 -6.07 12.77 15.76
C ALA A 43 -5.61 14.23 15.94
N ARG A 44 -6.27 15.05 16.78
CA ARG A 44 -6.04 16.51 16.91
C ARG A 44 -4.60 16.97 17.20
N HIS A 45 -3.69 16.08 17.58
CA HIS A 45 -2.29 16.41 17.86
C HIS A 45 -1.30 15.73 16.89
N ILE A 46 -1.81 15.02 15.88
CA ILE A 46 -1.00 14.38 14.83
C ILE A 46 -0.86 15.37 13.69
N HIS A 47 0.30 16.02 13.59
CA HIS A 47 0.63 16.99 12.54
C HIS A 47 2.07 16.83 12.10
N GLY A 48 2.36 17.14 10.83
CA GLY A 48 3.73 17.17 10.28
C GLY A 48 4.41 15.81 10.10
N GLY A 49 3.71 14.71 10.40
CA GLY A 49 4.21 13.34 10.18
C GLY A 49 3.72 12.73 8.87
N GLY A 50 4.54 11.86 8.26
CA GLY A 50 4.15 10.97 7.19
C GLY A 50 3.81 9.58 7.73
N ILE A 51 2.81 8.91 7.17
CA ILE A 51 2.46 7.52 7.53
C ILE A 51 2.41 6.72 6.23
N SER A 52 3.27 5.72 6.11
CA SER A 52 3.27 4.81 4.96
C SER A 52 2.14 3.78 5.05
N ILE A 53 1.44 3.60 3.93
CA ILE A 53 0.35 2.62 3.77
C ILE A 53 0.71 1.73 2.57
N ASP A 54 1.63 0.81 2.78
CA ASP A 54 2.21 -0.01 1.71
C ASP A 54 2.27 -1.51 2.05
N GLY A 55 1.71 -1.91 3.20
CA GLY A 55 1.75 -3.30 3.65
C GLY A 55 3.14 -3.81 4.05
N GLY A 56 4.12 -2.91 4.23
CA GLY A 56 5.51 -3.24 4.56
C GLY A 56 6.46 -3.32 3.37
N GLY A 57 6.06 -2.81 2.20
CA GLY A 57 6.89 -2.81 0.99
C GLY A 57 8.11 -1.88 1.09
N ALA A 58 7.97 -0.71 1.71
CA ALA A 58 9.10 0.18 1.92
C ALA A 58 10.09 -0.37 2.95
N LYS A 59 11.38 -0.34 2.60
CA LYS A 59 12.47 -0.83 3.46
C LYS A 59 13.02 0.21 4.45
N GLY A 60 12.33 1.34 4.65
CA GLY A 60 12.79 2.47 5.46
C GLY A 60 11.70 3.05 6.36
N TYR A 61 12.11 3.86 7.33
CA TYR A 61 11.21 4.60 8.19
C TYR A 61 10.91 5.97 7.55
N TYR A 62 9.62 6.31 7.45
CA TYR A 62 9.15 7.66 7.12
C TYR A 62 8.63 8.34 8.38
#